data_AF-A0A4U5MDF3-F1
#
_entry.id   AF-A0A4U5MDF3-F1
#
_cell.length_a   1.000
_cell.length_b   1.000
_cell.length_c   1.000
_cell.angle_alpha   90.00
_cell.angle_beta   90.00
_cell.angle_gamma   90.00
#
_symmetry.space_group_name_H-M   'P 1'
#
loop_
_entity.id
_entity.type
_entity.pdbx_description
1 polymer ?
#
loop_
_entity_poly.entity_id
_entity_poly.type
_entity_poly.pdbx_seq_one_letter_code
_entity_poly.pdbx_strand_id
1 'polypeptide(L)'
;MNSVPFEFASNVLTLLKKKLDFPGLWNKDLRTDRKQFVTLYLDKTENDSCKYHLRCIRTGTVLSAWDRSAWNNCEIGLILNLEQSHPRLNLTSKVAQNLAKFISCSQRPIDVYLSHRYSDVPEVNVILEAVPRFSTVKISYFLWSHIYSSAIEAQRVQYLQMGLVCMTEKLFYEIWKFTGNCNFRGISLRVSHHSRVPYETVYRLFCEREKDFACRGRRANLCPGRTWFSSFSSCHTAGYRSEELSLTVYG
;
A
#
# COMPACT_ATOMS: atom_id res chain seq x y z
N MET A 1 -29.88 10.66 -31.01
CA MET A 1 -30.05 9.96 -29.72
C MET A 1 -28.77 10.10 -28.92
N ASN A 2 -28.65 11.14 -28.08
CA ASN A 2 -27.47 11.41 -27.26
C ASN A 2 -27.86 11.55 -25.78
N SER A 3 -28.69 10.63 -25.26
CA SER A 3 -28.98 10.60 -23.83
C SER A 3 -27.93 9.76 -23.14
N VAL A 4 -27.15 10.42 -22.28
CA VAL A 4 -26.22 9.78 -21.36
C VAL A 4 -26.97 8.73 -20.54
N PRO A 5 -26.43 7.50 -20.37
CA PRO A 5 -27.10 6.44 -19.62
C PRO A 5 -27.53 6.92 -18.23
N PHE A 6 -28.76 6.59 -17.85
CA PHE A 6 -29.36 7.04 -16.59
C PHE A 6 -28.49 6.71 -15.37
N GLU A 7 -27.84 5.55 -15.38
CA GLU A 7 -26.91 5.12 -14.34
C GLU A 7 -25.69 6.03 -14.22
N PHE A 8 -25.17 6.53 -15.33
CA PHE A 8 -24.08 7.51 -15.35
C PHE A 8 -24.54 8.86 -14.79
N ALA A 9 -25.71 9.35 -15.23
CA ALA A 9 -26.27 10.61 -14.74
C ALA A 9 -26.59 10.56 -13.24
N SER A 10 -27.15 9.44 -12.77
CA SER A 10 -27.46 9.20 -11.35
C SER A 10 -26.20 9.14 -10.48
N ASN A 11 -25.16 8.45 -10.94
CA ASN A 11 -23.88 8.39 -10.24
C ASN A 11 -23.20 9.77 -10.19
N VAL A 12 -23.18 10.52 -11.30
CA VAL A 12 -22.61 11.88 -11.34
C VAL A 12 -23.39 12.86 -10.45
N LEU A 13 -24.72 12.81 -10.45
CA LEU A 13 -25.54 13.64 -9.56
C LEU A 13 -25.36 13.28 -8.08
N THR A 14 -25.14 11.99 -7.78
CA THR A 14 -24.84 11.53 -6.42
C THR A 14 -23.44 12.00 -5.97
N LEU A 15 -22.47 12.01 -6.89
CA LEU A 15 -21.12 12.54 -6.68
C LEU A 15 -21.10 14.07 -6.52
N LEU A 16 -22.00 14.80 -7.17
CA LEU A 16 -22.11 16.26 -7.08
C LEU A 16 -22.89 16.72 -5.83
N LYS A 17 -23.94 15.98 -5.44
CA LYS A 17 -24.77 16.33 -4.26
C LYS A 17 -24.10 16.00 -2.94
N LYS A 18 -23.31 14.93 -2.90
CA LYS A 18 -22.42 14.70 -1.77
C LYS A 18 -21.13 15.45 -2.06
N LYS A 19 -20.81 16.51 -1.32
CA LYS A 19 -19.44 17.05 -1.19
C LYS A 19 -18.54 15.99 -0.53
N LEU A 20 -18.46 14.82 -1.13
CA LEU A 20 -17.48 13.82 -0.80
C LEU A 20 -16.25 14.28 -1.56
N ASP A 21 -15.24 14.69 -0.80
CA ASP A 21 -13.86 14.58 -1.23
C ASP A 21 -13.60 13.11 -1.55
N PHE A 22 -14.08 12.66 -2.72
CA PHE A 22 -13.61 11.43 -3.28
C PHE A 22 -12.15 11.70 -3.61
N PRO A 23 -11.18 11.01 -2.97
CA PRO A 23 -9.83 11.01 -3.49
C PRO A 23 -9.97 10.46 -4.91
N GLY A 24 -9.84 11.38 -5.88
CA GLY A 24 -10.33 11.18 -7.23
C GLY A 24 -9.84 9.87 -7.84
N LEU A 25 -10.56 9.41 -8.88
CA LEU A 25 -9.99 8.48 -9.86
C LEU A 25 -8.53 8.87 -10.06
N TRP A 26 -7.62 7.91 -9.87
CA TRP A 26 -6.18 8.14 -9.97
C TRP A 26 -5.89 8.49 -11.42
N ASN A 27 -6.05 9.77 -11.78
CA ASN A 27 -5.95 10.24 -13.14
C ASN A 27 -4.55 9.89 -13.62
N LYS A 28 -4.51 8.98 -14.61
CA LYS A 28 -3.33 8.71 -15.41
C LYS A 28 -2.89 10.06 -15.99
N ASP A 29 -1.61 10.37 -15.81
CA ASP A 29 -0.90 11.46 -16.48
C ASP A 29 -1.30 12.90 -16.14
N LEU A 30 -1.16 13.28 -14.87
CA LEU A 30 -0.63 14.62 -14.62
C LEU A 30 0.84 14.59 -15.03
N ARG A 31 1.15 15.16 -16.21
CA ARG A 31 2.49 15.54 -16.65
C ARG A 31 3.08 16.50 -15.62
N THR A 32 3.54 15.91 -14.53
CA THR A 32 4.27 16.57 -13.46
C THR A 32 5.69 16.69 -13.96
N ASP A 33 6.26 17.90 -13.82
CA ASP A 33 7.68 18.13 -13.97
C ASP A 33 8.44 16.96 -13.35
N ARG A 34 9.52 16.52 -14.01
CA ARG A 34 10.28 15.31 -13.67
C ARG A 34 10.95 15.45 -12.29
N LYS A 35 10.17 15.42 -11.21
CA LYS A 35 10.64 15.38 -9.84
C LYS A 35 11.46 14.11 -9.66
N GLN A 36 12.54 14.25 -8.92
CA GLN A 36 13.41 13.13 -8.59
C GLN A 36 12.74 12.25 -7.54
N PHE A 37 12.78 10.93 -7.76
CA PHE A 37 12.26 9.98 -6.79
C PHE A 37 13.27 9.74 -5.68
N VAL A 38 12.78 9.89 -4.45
CA VAL A 38 13.53 9.66 -3.23
C VAL A 38 12.96 8.44 -2.53
N THR A 39 13.88 7.65 -2.00
CA THR A 39 13.59 6.49 -1.16
C THR A 39 13.86 6.84 0.29
N LEU A 40 12.87 6.63 1.14
CA LEU A 40 12.99 6.69 2.58
C LEU A 40 13.26 5.29 3.12
N TYR A 41 14.43 5.12 3.71
CA TYR A 41 14.79 3.91 4.44
C TYR A 41 14.56 4.12 5.93
N LEU A 42 14.00 3.12 6.60
CA LEU A 42 13.71 3.12 8.03
C LEU A 42 14.38 1.93 8.71
N ASP A 43 14.94 2.14 9.89
CA ASP A 43 15.67 1.14 10.65
C ASP A 43 15.24 1.17 12.12
N LYS A 44 14.49 0.15 12.57
CA LYS A 44 14.14 0.00 13.98
C LYS A 44 15.33 -0.60 14.73
N THR A 45 15.86 0.16 15.67
CA THR A 45 16.91 -0.28 16.59
C THR A 45 16.34 -1.12 17.74
N GLU A 46 17.22 -1.82 18.45
CA GLU A 46 16.85 -2.65 19.61
C GLU A 46 16.23 -1.86 20.78
N ASN A 47 16.57 -0.57 20.91
CA ASN A 47 16.04 0.31 21.97
C ASN A 47 14.71 0.99 21.57
N ASP A 48 13.93 0.37 20.69
CA ASP A 48 12.69 0.91 20.08
C ASP A 48 12.83 2.26 19.34
N SER A 49 14.03 2.84 19.30
CA SER A 49 14.30 4.03 18.50
C SER A 49 14.34 3.68 17.01
N CYS A 50 13.96 4.62 16.16
CA CYS A 50 14.00 4.45 14.72
C CYS A 50 15.05 5.39 14.11
N LYS A 51 15.78 4.90 13.12
CA LYS A 51 16.69 5.69 12.30
C LYS A 51 16.17 5.77 10.87
N TYR A 52 16.59 6.80 10.16
CA TYR A 52 16.20 7.02 8.78
C TYR A 52 17.38 7.38 7.89
N HIS A 53 17.17 7.19 6.60
CA HIS A 53 18.06 7.62 5.54
C HIS A 53 17.24 7.97 4.29
N LEU A 54 17.56 9.08 3.62
CA LEU A 54 16.92 9.48 2.37
C LEU A 54 17.94 9.38 1.23
N ARG A 55 17.55 8.72 0.14
CA ARG A 55 18.41 8.56 -1.04
C ARG A 55 17.64 8.84 -2.32
N CYS A 56 18.20 9.67 -3.20
CA CYS A 56 17.67 9.80 -4.55
C CYS A 56 18.00 8.54 -5.36
N ILE A 57 16.99 7.91 -5.97
CA ILE A 57 17.16 6.65 -6.71
C ILE A 57 18.09 6.83 -7.91
N ARG A 58 17.96 7.97 -8.62
CA ARG A 58 18.65 8.20 -9.89
C ARG A 58 20.12 8.56 -9.70
N THR A 59 20.43 9.41 -8.73
CA THR A 59 21.79 9.94 -8.50
C THR A 59 22.53 9.17 -7.42
N GLY A 60 21.81 8.39 -6.60
CA GLY A 60 22.36 7.74 -5.42
C GLY A 60 22.72 8.71 -4.29
N THR A 61 22.45 10.01 -4.43
CA THR A 61 22.83 11.04 -3.45
C THR A 61 22.01 10.91 -2.17
N VAL A 62 22.70 11.01 -1.04
CA VAL A 62 22.09 11.05 0.28
C VAL A 62 21.52 12.45 0.51
N LEU A 63 20.25 12.51 0.90
CA LEU A 63 19.56 13.78 1.16
C LEU A 63 19.42 13.99 2.67
N SER A 64 19.53 15.23 3.09
CA SER A 64 19.17 15.64 4.44
C SER A 64 17.67 15.92 4.52
N ALA A 65 17.04 15.56 5.64
CA ALA A 65 15.64 15.92 5.89
C ALA A 65 15.41 17.42 6.14
N TRP A 66 16.47 18.23 6.09
CA TRP A 66 16.44 19.66 6.38
C TRP A 66 16.70 20.53 5.16
N ASP A 67 17.11 19.95 4.03
CA ASP A 67 17.33 20.71 2.81
C ASP A 67 16.01 20.93 2.06
N ARG A 68 15.27 21.95 2.49
CA ARG A 68 14.00 22.36 1.89
C ARG A 68 14.14 22.74 0.41
N SER A 69 15.31 23.21 -0.01
CA SER A 69 15.55 23.61 -1.40
C SER A 69 15.59 22.40 -2.33
N ALA A 70 16.14 21.28 -1.85
CA ALA A 70 16.15 20.00 -2.56
C ALA A 70 14.76 19.37 -2.69
N TRP A 71 13.86 19.65 -1.74
CA TRP A 71 12.54 19.01 -1.67
C TRP A 71 11.55 19.48 -2.74
N ASN A 72 11.65 20.74 -3.19
CA ASN A 72 10.75 21.26 -4.23
C ASN A 72 10.83 20.46 -5.55
N ASN A 73 11.98 19.85 -5.81
CA ASN A 73 12.26 19.06 -7.01
C ASN A 73 12.24 17.55 -6.77
N CYS A 74 11.82 17.10 -5.58
CA CYS A 74 11.81 15.69 -5.19
C CYS A 74 10.43 15.23 -4.73
N GLU A 75 10.17 13.92 -4.82
CA GLU A 75 9.03 13.25 -4.18
C GLU A 75 9.47 11.92 -3.58
N ILE A 76 8.85 11.52 -2.47
CA ILE A 76 9.01 10.16 -1.94
C ILE A 76 8.26 9.21 -2.87
N GLY A 77 8.97 8.24 -3.45
CA GLY A 77 8.36 7.17 -4.24
C GLY A 77 8.27 5.85 -3.48
N LEU A 78 9.18 5.63 -2.52
CA LEU A 78 9.35 4.34 -1.86
C LEU A 78 9.73 4.53 -0.39
N ILE A 79 9.07 3.79 0.49
CA ILE A 79 9.42 3.65 1.91
C ILE A 79 9.77 2.18 2.16
N LEU A 80 10.96 1.87 2.67
CA LEU A 80 11.34 0.48 2.97
C LEU A 80 12.20 0.33 4.22
N ASN A 81 12.36 -0.91 4.66
CA ASN A 81 13.32 -1.27 5.70
C ASN A 81 14.76 -0.99 5.24
N LEU A 82 15.61 -0.46 6.10
CA LEU A 82 17.02 -0.28 5.84
C LEU A 82 17.74 -1.62 5.98
N GLU A 83 18.29 -2.12 4.86
CA GLU A 83 19.08 -3.37 4.86
C GLU A 83 20.60 -3.11 4.87
N GLN A 84 21.05 -1.85 4.78
CA GLN A 84 22.46 -1.50 4.53
C GLN A 84 23.08 -0.52 5.56
N SER A 85 24.40 -0.54 5.62
CA SER A 85 25.30 0.26 6.48
C SER A 85 25.53 1.69 5.94
N HIS A 86 24.46 2.42 5.63
CA HIS A 86 24.55 3.85 5.28
C HIS A 86 24.60 4.73 6.54
N PRO A 87 25.08 5.99 6.46
CA PRO A 87 24.99 6.94 7.57
C PRO A 87 23.53 7.11 7.98
N ARG A 88 23.25 6.80 9.25
CA ARG A 88 21.89 6.74 9.81
C ARG A 88 21.65 7.95 10.71
N LEU A 89 20.54 8.65 10.48
CA LEU A 89 20.11 9.76 11.33
C LEU A 89 18.95 9.30 12.22
N ASN A 90 18.88 9.82 13.45
CA ASN A 90 17.77 9.48 14.34
C ASN A 90 16.46 10.07 13.81
N LEU A 91 15.42 9.24 13.72
CA LEU A 91 14.08 9.66 13.40
C LEU A 91 13.41 10.20 14.67
N THR A 92 13.67 11.47 14.97
CA THR A 92 12.98 12.17 16.06
C THR A 92 11.57 12.56 15.63
N SER A 93 10.66 12.80 16.57
CA SER A 93 9.29 13.19 16.27
C SER A 93 9.20 14.46 15.42
N LYS A 94 10.13 15.42 15.60
CA LYS A 94 10.24 16.62 14.74
C LYS A 94 10.61 16.29 13.30
N VAL A 95 11.54 15.35 13.10
CA VAL A 95 11.91 14.88 11.75
C VAL A 95 10.73 14.14 11.12
N ALA A 96 10.07 13.26 11.87
CA ALA A 96 8.90 12.52 11.40
C ALA A 96 7.77 13.46 10.94
N GLN A 97 7.49 14.52 11.70
CA GLN A 97 6.51 15.54 11.30
C GLN A 97 6.90 16.29 10.02
N ASN A 98 8.19 16.61 9.84
CA ASN A 98 8.67 17.25 8.62
C ASN A 98 8.54 16.32 7.40
N LEU A 99 8.91 15.04 7.57
CA LEU A 99 8.75 14.02 6.54
C LEU A 99 7.28 13.79 6.21
N ALA A 100 6.40 13.73 7.22
CA ALA A 100 4.96 13.60 7.03
C ALA A 100 4.39 14.77 6.22
N LYS A 101 4.77 16.02 6.53
CA LYS A 101 4.37 17.19 5.74
C LYS A 101 4.83 17.08 4.30
N PHE A 102 6.08 16.69 4.06
CA PHE A 102 6.61 16.50 2.72
C PHE A 102 5.86 15.40 1.95
N ILE A 103 5.66 14.25 2.59
CA ILE A 103 4.96 13.09 2.02
C ILE A 103 3.50 13.42 1.69
N SER A 104 2.82 14.21 2.53
CA SER A 104 1.42 14.60 2.31
C SER A 104 1.21 15.40 1.01
N CYS A 105 2.25 16.05 0.50
CA CYS A 105 2.22 16.79 -0.75
C CYS A 105 2.55 15.93 -1.99
N SER A 106 2.78 14.62 -1.83
CA SER A 106 3.19 13.75 -2.93
C SER A 106 2.08 13.61 -3.97
N GLN A 107 2.41 13.99 -5.20
CA GLN A 107 1.48 13.88 -6.34
C GLN A 107 1.49 12.48 -6.94
N ARG A 108 2.50 11.67 -6.64
CA ARG A 108 2.59 10.27 -7.05
C ARG A 108 2.25 9.32 -5.91
N PRO A 109 1.69 8.15 -6.24
CA PRO A 109 1.53 7.07 -5.28
C PRO A 109 2.86 6.58 -4.73
N ILE A 110 2.86 6.12 -3.48
CA ILE A 110 4.05 5.67 -2.76
C ILE A 110 3.99 4.15 -2.57
N ASP A 111 5.10 3.47 -2.83
CA ASP A 111 5.26 2.06 -2.47
C ASP A 111 5.81 1.94 -1.03
N VAL A 112 5.26 1.03 -0.23
CA VAL A 112 5.65 0.86 1.18
C VAL A 112 5.94 -0.60 1.49
N TYR A 113 7.21 -0.91 1.77
CA TYR A 113 7.73 -2.25 2.05
C TYR A 113 8.34 -2.31 3.45
N LEU A 114 7.48 -2.34 4.46
CA LEU A 114 7.89 -2.36 5.86
C LEU A 114 7.62 -3.73 6.51
N SER A 115 8.49 -4.11 7.46
CA SER A 115 8.22 -5.28 8.31
C SER A 115 7.24 -4.95 9.43
N HIS A 116 6.63 -5.96 10.05
CA HIS A 116 5.72 -5.77 11.20
C HIS A 116 6.38 -5.05 12.38
N ARG A 117 7.72 -5.06 12.49
CA ARG A 117 8.45 -4.46 13.62
C ARG A 117 8.20 -2.96 13.79
N TYR A 118 7.70 -2.29 12.75
CA TYR A 118 7.45 -0.85 12.74
C TYR A 118 6.03 -0.45 13.18
N SER A 119 5.12 -1.40 13.42
CA SER A 119 3.72 -1.09 13.79
C SER A 119 3.61 -0.25 15.06
N ASP A 120 4.58 -0.41 15.96
CA ASP A 120 4.55 0.19 17.30
C ASP A 120 5.47 1.40 17.40
N VAL A 121 6.06 1.87 16.28
CA VAL A 121 6.93 3.05 16.25
C VAL A 121 6.09 4.28 15.91
N PRO A 122 5.81 5.19 16.87
CA PRO A 122 4.89 6.31 16.67
C PRO A 122 5.31 7.22 15.51
N GLU A 123 6.61 7.48 15.36
CA GLU A 123 7.16 8.30 14.29
C GLU A 123 6.90 7.72 12.90
N VAL A 124 6.95 6.39 12.76
CA VAL A 124 6.66 5.72 11.49
C VAL A 124 5.16 5.77 11.21
N ASN A 125 4.33 5.61 12.24
CA ASN A 125 2.88 5.74 12.11
C ASN A 125 2.48 7.13 11.60
N VAL A 126 3.06 8.21 12.17
CA VAL A 126 2.87 9.60 11.69
C VAL A 126 3.23 9.76 10.21
N ILE A 127 4.32 9.12 9.77
CA ILE A 127 4.75 9.15 8.36
C ILE A 127 3.76 8.41 7.46
N LEU A 128 3.33 7.20 7.86
CA LEU A 128 2.45 6.36 7.06
C LEU A 128 1.04 6.94 6.96
N GLU A 129 0.52 7.55 8.04
CA GLU A 129 -0.78 8.23 8.03
C GLU A 129 -0.82 9.37 7.01
N ALA A 130 0.30 10.10 6.88
CA ALA A 130 0.45 11.22 5.96
C ALA A 130 0.57 10.81 4.48
N VAL A 131 0.75 9.52 4.17
CA VAL A 131 0.81 9.04 2.78
C VAL A 131 -0.55 9.26 2.10
N PRO A 132 -0.64 10.10 1.07
CA PRO A 132 -1.93 10.39 0.44
C PRO A 132 -2.47 9.18 -0.32
N ARG A 133 -1.59 8.40 -0.94
CA ARG A 133 -1.91 7.28 -1.83
C ARG A 133 -0.80 6.24 -1.82
N PHE A 134 -1.18 4.98 -1.67
CA PHE A 134 -0.30 3.82 -1.71
C PHE A 134 -0.44 3.07 -3.03
N SER A 135 0.62 3.06 -3.83
CA SER A 135 0.71 2.20 -5.02
C SER A 135 0.68 0.74 -4.57
N THR A 136 1.65 0.36 -3.73
CA THR A 136 1.76 -0.98 -3.17
C THR A 136 2.00 -0.88 -1.68
N VAL A 137 1.24 -1.64 -0.90
CA VAL A 137 1.56 -1.92 0.50
C VAL A 137 2.00 -3.37 0.61
N LYS A 138 3.23 -3.59 1.07
CA LYS A 138 3.75 -4.94 1.35
C LYS A 138 3.88 -5.13 2.86
N ILE A 139 3.10 -6.06 3.40
CA ILE A 139 3.05 -6.38 4.83
C ILE A 139 3.67 -7.76 5.06
N SER A 140 4.71 -7.79 5.89
CA SER A 140 5.41 -9.04 6.23
C SER A 140 4.90 -9.61 7.56
N TYR A 141 4.19 -10.74 7.48
CA TYR A 141 3.75 -11.60 8.58
C TYR A 141 2.81 -10.98 9.63
N PHE A 142 1.73 -11.71 9.94
CA PHE A 142 0.87 -11.70 11.15
C PHE A 142 0.22 -10.42 11.68
N LEU A 143 0.67 -9.20 11.37
CA LEU A 143 0.13 -7.98 12.01
C LEU A 143 -0.37 -6.96 10.99
N TRP A 144 -1.69 -6.95 10.87
CA TRP A 144 -2.46 -5.91 10.22
C TRP A 144 -2.62 -4.71 11.16
N SER A 145 -2.27 -3.50 10.72
CA SER A 145 -2.38 -2.28 11.53
C SER A 145 -3.61 -1.45 11.17
N HIS A 146 -4.09 -0.64 12.11
CA HIS A 146 -5.21 0.28 11.90
C HIS A 146 -4.94 1.31 10.80
N ILE A 147 -3.67 1.64 10.54
CA ILE A 147 -3.25 2.54 9.45
C ILE A 147 -3.66 1.95 8.10
N TYR A 148 -3.40 0.65 7.89
CA TYR A 148 -3.77 -0.01 6.64
C TYR A 148 -5.28 -0.21 6.53
N SER A 149 -5.98 -0.53 7.64
CA SER A 149 -7.46 -0.51 7.66
C SER A 149 -8.00 0.85 7.21
N SER A 150 -7.54 1.92 7.86
CA SER A 150 -7.98 3.29 7.56
C SER A 150 -7.66 3.69 6.12
N ALA A 151 -6.47 3.33 5.61
CA ALA A 151 -6.08 3.58 4.23
C ALA A 151 -6.98 2.84 3.23
N ILE A 152 -7.37 1.60 3.51
CA ILE A 152 -8.29 0.83 2.67
C ILE A 152 -9.70 1.40 2.69
N GLU A 153 -10.20 1.78 3.87
CA GLU A 153 -11.51 2.42 4.01
C GLU A 153 -11.57 3.76 3.27
N ALA A 154 -10.49 4.53 3.32
CA ALA A 154 -10.32 5.76 2.56
C ALA A 154 -9.96 5.52 1.07
N GLN A 155 -9.95 4.27 0.60
CA GLN A 155 -9.62 3.87 -0.77
C GLN A 155 -8.27 4.40 -1.28
N ARG A 156 -7.30 4.57 -0.38
CA ARG A 156 -5.95 5.08 -0.66
C ARG A 156 -4.97 4.01 -1.16
N VAL A 157 -5.36 2.74 -1.22
CA VAL A 157 -4.48 1.61 -1.57
C VAL A 157 -4.87 1.01 -2.94
N GLN A 158 -3.89 0.75 -3.81
CA GLN A 158 -4.12 0.05 -5.08
C GLN A 158 -3.78 -1.43 -5.02
N TYR A 159 -2.57 -1.74 -4.54
CA TYR A 159 -2.08 -3.10 -4.45
C TYR A 159 -1.73 -3.46 -3.01
N LEU A 160 -2.18 -4.63 -2.57
CA LEU A 160 -1.87 -5.15 -1.25
C LEU A 160 -1.14 -6.49 -1.38
N GLN A 161 0.07 -6.56 -0.87
CA GLN A 161 0.83 -7.80 -0.76
C GLN A 161 0.99 -8.17 0.70
N MET A 162 0.48 -9.32 1.09
CA MET A 162 0.61 -9.85 2.44
C MET A 162 1.43 -11.14 2.40
N GLY A 163 2.31 -11.32 3.37
CA GLY A 163 2.99 -12.60 3.60
C GLY A 163 2.05 -13.68 4.13
N LEU A 164 2.53 -14.49 5.08
CA LEU A 164 1.70 -15.44 5.82
C LEU A 164 0.75 -14.69 6.76
N VAL A 165 -0.54 -14.98 6.64
CA VAL A 165 -1.63 -14.33 7.38
C VAL A 165 -2.52 -15.37 8.04
N CYS A 166 -2.84 -15.14 9.32
CA CYS A 166 -3.95 -15.81 9.99
C CYS A 166 -5.24 -15.04 9.73
N MET A 167 -6.07 -15.54 8.81
CA MET A 167 -7.29 -14.87 8.40
C MET A 167 -8.32 -14.89 9.53
N THR A 168 -8.63 -13.70 10.05
CA THR A 168 -9.75 -13.47 10.98
C THR A 168 -10.97 -12.99 10.21
N GLU A 169 -12.16 -13.05 10.80
CA GLU A 169 -13.38 -12.51 10.19
C GLU A 169 -13.26 -11.00 9.90
N LYS A 170 -12.63 -10.25 10.81
CA LYS A 170 -12.37 -8.81 10.64
C LYS A 170 -11.49 -8.55 9.42
N LEU A 171 -10.35 -9.24 9.30
CA LEU A 171 -9.44 -9.06 8.17
C LEU A 171 -10.08 -9.52 6.85
N PHE A 172 -10.84 -10.62 6.89
CA PHE A 172 -11.59 -11.09 5.74
C PHE A 172 -12.59 -10.03 5.24
N TYR A 173 -13.32 -9.39 6.15
CA TYR A 173 -14.23 -8.30 5.81
C TYR A 173 -13.52 -7.06 5.24
N GLU A 174 -12.33 -6.72 5.76
CA GLU A 174 -11.51 -5.64 5.22
C GLU A 174 -11.00 -5.95 3.81
N ILE A 175 -10.59 -7.19 3.52
CA ILE A 175 -10.22 -7.65 2.18
C ILE A 175 -11.44 -7.62 1.24
N TRP A 176 -12.61 -8.04 1.73
CA TRP A 176 -13.86 -7.97 0.99
C TRP A 176 -14.20 -6.54 0.57
N LYS A 177 -14.07 -5.56 1.49
CA LYS A 177 -14.20 -4.12 1.17
C LYS A 177 -13.15 -3.69 0.16
N PHE A 178 -11.88 -4.02 0.41
CA PHE A 178 -10.75 -3.62 -0.43
C PHE A 178 -10.90 -4.04 -1.89
N THR A 179 -11.29 -5.29 -2.15
CA THR A 179 -11.52 -5.82 -3.50
C THR A 179 -12.69 -5.13 -4.22
N GLY A 180 -13.57 -4.45 -3.49
CA GLY A 180 -14.65 -3.62 -4.05
C GLY A 180 -14.26 -2.17 -4.34
N ASN A 181 -13.08 -1.71 -3.90
CA ASN A 181 -12.66 -0.32 -4.06
C ASN A 181 -12.44 0.04 -5.54
N CYS A 182 -12.75 1.27 -5.93
CA CYS A 182 -12.57 1.73 -7.31
C CYS A 182 -11.08 1.78 -7.73
N ASN A 183 -10.20 2.00 -6.75
CA ASN A 183 -8.76 2.07 -6.91
C ASN A 183 -8.07 0.70 -6.82
N PHE A 184 -8.80 -0.38 -6.54
CA PHE A 184 -8.23 -1.72 -6.46
C PHE A 184 -7.56 -2.14 -7.77
N ARG A 185 -6.29 -2.57 -7.66
CA ARG A 185 -5.50 -3.12 -8.76
C ARG A 185 -5.08 -4.55 -8.50
N GLY A 186 -4.88 -4.94 -7.24
CA GLY A 186 -4.66 -6.33 -6.91
C GLY A 186 -4.38 -6.60 -5.46
N ILE A 187 -4.42 -7.88 -5.13
CA ILE A 187 -4.05 -8.41 -3.84
C ILE A 187 -3.29 -9.73 -4.02
N SER A 188 -2.27 -9.95 -3.21
CA SER A 188 -1.56 -11.23 -3.09
C SER A 188 -1.37 -11.54 -1.62
N LEU A 189 -1.69 -12.76 -1.18
CA LEU A 189 -1.62 -13.16 0.21
C LEU A 189 -1.34 -14.66 0.37
N ARG A 190 -0.77 -15.06 1.51
CA ARG A 190 -0.66 -16.48 1.92
C ARG A 190 -1.54 -16.72 3.14
N VAL A 191 -2.54 -17.60 3.01
CA VAL A 191 -3.45 -17.95 4.10
C VAL A 191 -2.85 -19.12 4.90
N SER A 192 -2.73 -18.95 6.22
CA SER A 192 -2.40 -20.04 7.15
C SER A 192 -3.55 -21.04 7.24
N HIS A 193 -3.30 -22.34 7.28
CA HIS A 193 -4.38 -23.32 7.54
C HIS A 193 -4.97 -23.20 8.96
N HIS A 194 -4.29 -22.51 9.88
CA HIS A 194 -4.80 -22.22 11.22
C HIS A 194 -5.71 -20.98 11.26
N SER A 195 -6.06 -20.42 10.09
CA SER A 195 -6.95 -19.28 10.00
C SER A 195 -8.36 -19.62 10.45
N ARG A 196 -9.05 -18.65 11.08
CA ARG A 196 -10.47 -18.80 11.43
C ARG A 196 -11.35 -18.81 10.19
N VAL A 197 -10.98 -18.02 9.18
CA VAL A 197 -11.59 -18.07 7.85
C VAL A 197 -10.72 -18.95 6.95
N PRO A 198 -11.24 -20.08 6.45
CA PRO A 198 -10.47 -21.00 5.60
C PRO A 198 -10.05 -20.39 4.27
N TYR A 199 -8.97 -20.91 3.69
CA TYR A 199 -8.48 -20.50 2.36
C TYR A 199 -9.58 -20.60 1.30
N GLU A 200 -10.39 -21.67 1.32
CA GLU A 200 -11.47 -21.92 0.36
C GLU A 200 -12.53 -20.81 0.38
N THR A 201 -12.76 -20.18 1.53
CA THR A 201 -13.68 -19.05 1.65
C THR A 201 -13.08 -17.79 1.02
N VAL A 202 -11.79 -17.55 1.22
CA VAL A 202 -11.06 -16.44 0.55
C VAL A 202 -11.01 -16.65 -0.96
N TYR A 203 -10.74 -17.89 -1.39
CA TYR A 203 -10.72 -18.28 -2.80
C TYR A 203 -12.07 -18.04 -3.49
N ARG A 204 -13.17 -18.50 -2.88
CA ARG A 204 -14.53 -18.27 -3.41
C ARG A 204 -14.84 -16.77 -3.57
N LEU A 205 -14.49 -15.96 -2.58
CA LEU A 205 -14.62 -14.50 -2.68
C LEU A 205 -13.87 -13.96 -3.91
N PHE A 206 -12.62 -14.38 -4.14
CA PHE A 206 -11.86 -13.87 -5.28
C PHE A 206 -12.41 -14.34 -6.62
N CYS A 207 -12.95 -15.57 -6.70
CA CYS A 207 -13.68 -16.04 -7.87
C CYS A 207 -14.92 -15.18 -8.17
N GLU A 208 -15.69 -14.80 -7.15
CA GLU A 208 -16.84 -13.91 -7.30
C GLU A 208 -16.39 -12.52 -7.79
N ARG A 209 -15.34 -11.97 -7.20
CA ARG A 209 -14.77 -10.68 -7.63
C ARG A 209 -14.23 -10.70 -9.05
N GLU A 210 -13.56 -11.76 -9.45
CA GLU A 210 -13.07 -11.93 -10.83
C GLU A 210 -14.23 -11.89 -11.83
N LYS A 211 -15.33 -12.60 -11.54
CA LYS A 211 -16.56 -12.56 -12.35
C LYS A 211 -17.16 -11.16 -12.38
N ASP A 212 -17.25 -10.49 -11.23
CA ASP A 212 -17.75 -9.10 -11.14
C ASP A 212 -16.94 -8.15 -12.03
N PHE A 213 -15.60 -8.30 -12.04
CA PHE A 213 -14.73 -7.50 -12.90
C PHE A 213 -14.97 -7.78 -14.39
N ALA A 214 -15.10 -9.06 -14.77
CA ALA A 214 -15.39 -9.46 -16.14
C ALA A 214 -16.74 -8.89 -16.62
N CYS A 215 -17.78 -8.96 -15.79
CA CYS A 215 -19.09 -8.36 -16.06
C CYS A 215 -19.03 -6.84 -16.27
N ARG A 216 -18.04 -6.17 -15.68
CA ARG A 216 -17.78 -4.72 -15.84
C ARG A 216 -16.79 -4.40 -16.96
N GLY A 217 -16.43 -5.38 -17.80
CA GLY A 217 -15.48 -5.22 -18.90
C GLY A 217 -14.03 -5.03 -18.46
N ARG A 218 -13.68 -5.38 -17.21
CA ARG A 218 -12.30 -5.33 -16.71
C ARG A 218 -11.68 -6.72 -16.78
N ARG A 219 -10.45 -6.79 -17.28
CA ARG A 219 -9.69 -8.05 -17.26
C ARG A 219 -9.13 -8.27 -15.87
N ALA A 220 -9.53 -9.35 -15.22
CA ALA A 220 -8.95 -9.82 -13.96
C ALA A 220 -8.27 -11.17 -14.17
N ASN A 221 -7.35 -11.53 -13.27
CA ASN A 221 -6.69 -12.82 -13.25
C ASN A 221 -6.54 -13.29 -11.80
N LEU A 222 -7.15 -14.43 -11.50
CA LEU A 222 -6.99 -15.17 -10.25
C LEU A 222 -5.95 -16.27 -10.42
N CYS A 223 -4.91 -16.25 -9.59
CA CYS A 223 -3.82 -17.22 -9.61
C CYS A 223 -3.67 -17.89 -8.24
N PRO A 224 -4.18 -19.13 -8.06
CA PRO A 224 -3.89 -19.93 -6.87
C PRO A 224 -2.44 -20.45 -6.92
N GLY A 225 -1.80 -20.57 -5.77
CA GLY A 225 -0.45 -21.14 -5.64
C GLY A 225 0.70 -20.27 -6.19
N ARG A 226 0.41 -19.02 -6.59
CA ARG A 226 1.44 -18.06 -7.00
C ARG A 226 1.31 -16.74 -6.25
N THR A 227 2.42 -16.33 -5.67
CA THR A 227 2.68 -14.99 -5.19
C THR A 227 3.90 -14.41 -5.90
N TRP A 228 3.95 -13.08 -6.09
CA TRP A 228 5.12 -12.41 -6.68
C TRP A 228 6.31 -12.31 -5.71
N PHE A 229 6.40 -13.19 -4.69
CA PHE A 229 7.53 -13.26 -3.76
C PHE A 229 8.74 -13.90 -4.44
N SER A 230 9.45 -13.14 -5.29
CA SER A 230 10.70 -13.60 -5.93
C SER A 230 11.98 -13.03 -5.32
N SER A 231 11.92 -12.31 -4.19
CA SER A 231 13.12 -11.63 -3.66
C SER A 231 13.32 -11.62 -2.15
N PHE A 232 12.53 -12.37 -1.37
CA PHE A 232 12.91 -12.67 0.02
C PHE A 232 13.21 -14.16 0.12
N SER A 233 14.51 -14.45 -0.02
CA SER A 233 15.16 -15.70 0.32
C SER A 233 14.67 -16.24 1.67
N SER A 234 14.12 -17.44 1.64
CA SER A 234 14.43 -18.55 2.56
C SER A 234 15.01 -18.20 3.94
N CYS A 235 14.19 -17.64 4.83
CA CYS A 235 14.46 -17.73 6.27
C CYS A 235 13.15 -18.10 6.98
N HIS A 236 13.06 -19.34 7.47
CA HIS A 236 12.02 -19.85 8.38
C HIS A 236 10.57 -19.93 7.87
N THR A 237 10.29 -20.87 6.97
CA THR A 237 8.97 -21.53 6.87
C THR A 237 9.07 -23.04 7.01
N ALA A 238 10.07 -23.54 7.73
CA ALA A 238 10.11 -24.95 8.12
C ALA A 238 9.02 -25.19 9.19
N GLY A 239 7.83 -25.60 8.77
CA GLY A 239 6.78 -26.10 9.66
C GLY A 239 5.37 -25.51 9.48
N TYR A 240 5.20 -24.36 8.83
CA TYR A 240 3.87 -23.78 8.62
C TYR A 240 3.32 -24.17 7.24
N ARG A 241 2.26 -24.98 7.23
CA ARG A 241 1.48 -25.22 6.02
C ARG A 241 0.68 -23.95 5.69
N SER A 242 0.65 -23.54 4.43
CA SER A 242 -0.11 -22.37 3.96
C SER A 242 -0.41 -22.46 2.47
N GLU A 243 -1.47 -21.78 2.03
CA GLU A 243 -1.86 -21.69 0.62
C GLU A 243 -1.75 -20.25 0.10
N GLU A 244 -1.29 -20.12 -1.14
CA GLU A 244 -1.06 -18.82 -1.78
C GLU A 244 -2.23 -18.44 -2.70
N LEU A 245 -2.57 -17.15 -2.72
CA LEU A 245 -3.61 -16.62 -3.58
C LEU A 245 -3.26 -15.22 -4.09
N SER A 246 -3.53 -14.95 -5.37
CA SER A 246 -3.47 -13.59 -5.91
C SER A 246 -4.61 -13.28 -6.87
N LEU A 247 -5.12 -12.06 -6.80
CA LEU A 247 -6.13 -11.51 -7.71
C LEU A 247 -5.60 -10.17 -8.24
N THR A 248 -5.51 -10.03 -9.56
CA THR A 248 -4.99 -8.80 -10.21
C THR A 248 -5.96 -8.31 -11.28
N VAL A 249 -6.15 -6.99 -11.38
CA VAL A 249 -7.02 -6.32 -12.36
C VAL A 249 -6.17 -5.46 -13.30
N TYR A 250 -6.26 -5.75 -14.59
CA TYR A 250 -5.59 -5.01 -15.66
C TYR A 250 -6.51 -3.92 -16.21
N GLY A 251 -5.96 -2.73 -16.46
CA GLY A 251 -6.67 -1.64 -17.11
C GLY A 251 -5.78 -0.44 -17.39
#